data_AF-A0A1I6XRH8-F1
#
_entry.id   AF-A0A1I6XRH8-F1
#
_cell.length_a   1.000
_cell.length_b   1.000
_cell.length_c   1.000
_cell.angle_alpha   90.00
_cell.angle_beta   90.00
_cell.angle_gamma   90.00
#
_symmetry.space_group_name_H-M   'P 1'
#
loop_
_entity.id
_entity.type
_entity.pdbx_description
1 polymer ?
#
loop_
_entity_poly.entity_id
_entity_poly.type
_entity_poly.pdbx_seq_one_letter_code
_entity_poly.pdbx_strand_id
1 'polypeptide(L)'
;MLTESEIFANETYIIDLLRKTKREGIRDYIHYLKNSDFFIAPASTKYHRNYPGGLAEHCLNLLEPLKLSNSRLKRDEQLPEDSLVITALCHDVCKEGLYIGEYGNYRTLEGHPANNKHSTLSIERIKRYIRLTRIERDVILYHMGLFSCYEYGMEYTPEDLMKAIKRHPLVQIFAAIDMEETHWQR
;
A
#
# COMPACT_ATOMS: atom_id res chain seq x y z
N MET A 1 -4.67 18.92 5.51
CA MET A 1 -5.33 17.86 6.29
C MET A 1 -6.69 17.63 5.68
N LEU A 2 -7.18 16.38 5.70
CA LEU A 2 -8.50 16.05 5.20
C LEU A 2 -9.59 16.43 6.23
N THR A 3 -10.74 16.84 5.71
CA THR A 3 -12.01 16.96 6.43
C THR A 3 -12.64 15.58 6.63
N GLU A 4 -13.57 15.45 7.57
CA GLU A 4 -14.33 14.20 7.76
C GLU A 4 -15.07 13.76 6.50
N SER A 5 -15.60 14.72 5.72
CA SER A 5 -16.24 14.44 4.44
C SER A 5 -15.28 13.89 3.39
N GLU A 6 -14.04 14.38 3.34
CA GLU A 6 -13.02 13.89 2.41
C GLU A 6 -12.54 12.49 2.81
N ILE A 7 -12.37 12.23 4.12
CA ILE A 7 -12.05 10.90 4.64
C ILE A 7 -13.15 9.90 4.25
N PHE A 8 -14.42 10.26 4.48
CA PHE A 8 -15.56 9.42 4.12
C PHE A 8 -15.68 9.20 2.60
N ALA A 9 -15.37 10.21 1.80
CA ALA A 9 -15.35 10.10 0.34
C ALA A 9 -14.24 9.13 -0.13
N ASN A 10 -13.03 9.24 0.43
CA ASN A 10 -11.92 8.33 0.16
C ASN A 10 -12.27 6.89 0.56
N GLU A 11 -12.81 6.68 1.76
CA GLU A 11 -13.28 5.36 2.21
C GLU A 11 -14.30 4.77 1.22
N THR A 12 -15.34 5.54 0.88
CA THR A 12 -16.40 5.09 -0.03
C THR A 12 -15.84 4.71 -1.39
N TYR A 13 -14.93 5.52 -1.92
CA TYR A 13 -14.33 5.29 -3.23
C TYR A 13 -13.39 4.07 -3.24
N ILE A 14 -12.53 3.92 -2.23
CA ILE A 14 -11.68 2.75 -2.04
C ILE A 14 -12.51 1.48 -1.94
N ILE A 15 -13.59 1.49 -1.17
CA ILE A 15 -14.49 0.33 -1.02
C ILE A 15 -15.15 -0.03 -2.36
N ASP A 16 -15.59 0.95 -3.14
CA ASP A 16 -16.17 0.71 -4.46
C ASP A 16 -15.15 0.10 -5.44
N LEU A 17 -13.94 0.64 -5.48
CA LEU A 17 -12.83 0.10 -6.27
C LEU A 17 -12.52 -1.35 -5.88
N LEU A 18 -12.39 -1.63 -4.57
CA LEU A 18 -12.17 -2.99 -4.06
C LEU A 18 -13.32 -3.91 -4.46
N ARG A 19 -14.59 -3.52 -4.31
CA ARG A 19 -15.75 -4.33 -4.72
C ARG A 19 -15.72 -4.68 -6.22
N LYS A 20 -15.31 -3.72 -7.07
CA LYS A 20 -15.22 -3.90 -8.53
C LYS A 20 -14.17 -4.93 -8.96
N THR A 21 -13.17 -5.22 -8.12
CA THR A 21 -12.19 -6.30 -8.39
C THR A 21 -12.83 -7.68 -8.49
N LYS A 22 -13.99 -7.89 -7.84
CA LYS A 22 -14.71 -9.18 -7.78
C LYS A 22 -13.84 -10.35 -7.31
N ARG A 23 -12.75 -10.09 -6.57
CA ARG A 23 -11.89 -11.16 -6.02
C ARG A 23 -12.65 -11.96 -4.98
N GLU A 24 -12.39 -13.26 -4.94
CA GLU A 24 -12.84 -14.11 -3.84
C GLU A 24 -12.30 -13.55 -2.50
N GLY A 25 -13.17 -13.52 -1.47
CA GLY A 25 -12.86 -12.98 -0.15
C GLY A 25 -12.78 -11.44 -0.06
N ILE A 26 -13.03 -10.70 -1.14
CA ILE A 26 -12.95 -9.23 -1.14
C ILE A 26 -13.94 -8.57 -0.17
N ARG A 27 -15.13 -9.17 0.03
CA ARG A 27 -16.14 -8.65 0.97
C ARG A 27 -15.64 -8.73 2.41
N ASP A 28 -15.00 -9.83 2.78
CA ASP A 28 -14.44 -10.04 4.11
C ASP A 28 -13.21 -9.15 4.32
N TYR A 29 -12.39 -8.97 3.29
CA TYR A 29 -11.27 -8.02 3.33
C TYR A 29 -11.75 -6.57 3.54
N ILE A 30 -12.79 -6.14 2.82
CA ILE A 30 -13.41 -4.83 3.03
C ILE A 30 -13.94 -4.72 4.45
N HIS A 31 -14.61 -5.75 4.97
CA HIS A 31 -15.09 -5.76 6.35
C HIS A 31 -13.93 -5.61 7.34
N TYR A 32 -12.81 -6.29 7.11
CA TYR A 32 -11.60 -6.13 7.91
C TYR A 32 -11.07 -4.69 7.90
N LEU A 33 -10.91 -4.06 6.73
CA LEU A 33 -10.45 -2.66 6.64
C LEU A 33 -11.38 -1.68 7.36
N LYS A 34 -12.70 -1.89 7.27
CA LYS A 34 -13.70 -1.03 7.92
C LYS A 34 -13.70 -1.14 9.45
N ASN A 35 -13.26 -2.27 9.99
CA ASN A 35 -13.17 -2.49 11.44
C ASN A 35 -11.77 -2.20 11.98
N SER A 36 -10.87 -1.66 11.15
CA SER A 36 -9.55 -1.22 11.56
C SER A 36 -9.42 0.30 11.48
N ASP A 37 -8.24 0.83 11.80
CA ASP A 37 -7.94 2.25 11.70
C ASP A 37 -7.50 2.68 10.29
N PHE A 38 -7.49 1.79 9.29
CA PHE A 38 -6.91 2.07 7.96
C PHE A 38 -7.39 3.38 7.31
N PHE A 39 -8.68 3.69 7.41
CA PHE A 39 -9.28 4.88 6.81
C PHE A 39 -9.06 6.17 7.60
N ILE A 40 -8.64 6.07 8.87
CA ILE A 40 -8.44 7.23 9.75
C ILE A 40 -6.97 7.42 10.16
N ALA A 41 -6.15 6.39 10.02
CA ALA A 41 -4.74 6.41 10.41
C ALA A 41 -3.95 7.41 9.54
N PRO A 42 -2.92 8.05 10.13
CA PRO A 42 -1.95 8.80 9.34
C PRO A 42 -1.07 7.86 8.51
N ALA A 43 -0.46 8.35 7.42
CA ALA A 43 0.48 7.55 6.63
C ALA A 43 1.87 7.44 7.28
N SER A 44 2.22 8.39 8.16
CA SER A 44 3.47 8.45 8.89
C SER A 44 3.35 9.28 10.18
N THR A 45 4.33 9.19 11.08
CA THR A 45 4.34 9.96 12.34
C THR A 45 4.75 11.42 12.17
N LYS A 46 5.68 11.70 11.25
CA LYS A 46 6.31 13.02 11.08
C LYS A 46 6.45 13.47 9.63
N TYR A 47 6.35 12.54 8.68
CA TYR A 47 6.64 12.79 7.27
C TYR A 47 5.35 13.07 6.49
N HIS A 48 5.23 12.54 5.28
CA HIS A 48 4.07 12.79 4.42
C HIS A 48 2.79 12.27 5.07
N ARG A 49 1.70 13.01 4.81
CA ARG A 49 0.32 12.68 5.20
C ARG A 49 0.19 12.21 6.65
N ASN A 50 0.90 12.89 7.56
CA ASN A 50 0.86 12.63 9.00
C ASN A 50 -0.39 13.27 9.67
N TYR A 51 -1.56 13.11 9.04
CA TYR A 51 -2.86 13.61 9.49
C TYR A 51 -3.93 12.51 9.35
N PRO A 52 -5.09 12.65 10.04
CA PRO A 52 -6.17 11.67 9.94
C PRO A 52 -6.58 11.39 8.48
N GLY A 53 -6.69 10.11 8.15
CA GLY A 53 -7.02 9.60 6.81
C GLY A 53 -5.88 9.62 5.79
N GLY A 54 -4.69 10.05 6.20
CA GLY A 54 -3.52 10.14 5.32
C GLY A 54 -3.07 8.79 4.75
N LEU A 55 -3.25 7.68 5.48
CA LEU A 55 -2.87 6.35 5.01
C LEU A 55 -3.70 5.89 3.80
N ALA A 56 -5.02 5.99 3.91
CA ALA A 56 -5.93 5.62 2.83
C ALA A 56 -5.77 6.55 1.62
N GLU A 57 -5.57 7.85 1.86
CA GLU A 57 -5.29 8.82 0.81
C GLU A 57 -3.98 8.52 0.07
N HIS A 58 -2.90 8.22 0.80
CA HIS A 58 -1.63 7.77 0.22
C HIS A 58 -1.86 6.61 -0.73
N CYS A 59 -2.45 5.51 -0.24
CA CYS A 59 -2.71 4.32 -1.05
C CYS A 59 -3.55 4.62 -2.30
N LEU A 60 -4.54 5.51 -2.18
CA LEU A 60 -5.41 5.91 -3.29
C LEU A 60 -4.65 6.69 -4.37
N ASN A 61 -3.76 7.59 -3.98
CA ASN A 61 -3.01 8.45 -4.90
C ASN A 61 -2.03 7.67 -5.81
N LEU A 62 -1.63 6.47 -5.42
CA LEU A 62 -0.76 5.61 -6.22
C LEU A 62 -1.50 4.98 -7.41
N LEU A 63 -2.84 4.88 -7.38
CA LEU A 63 -3.59 4.08 -8.34
C LEU A 63 -3.53 4.63 -9.77
N GLU A 64 -3.75 5.94 -9.96
CA GLU A 64 -3.77 6.53 -11.31
C GLU A 64 -2.37 6.59 -11.96
N PRO A 65 -1.29 7.00 -11.26
CA PRO A 65 0.07 6.87 -11.80
C PRO A 65 0.45 5.42 -12.13
N LEU A 66 0.00 4.46 -11.32
CA LEU A 66 0.21 3.04 -11.58
C LEU A 66 -0.53 2.58 -12.84
N LYS A 67 -1.81 2.96 -13.01
CA LYS A 67 -2.59 2.68 -14.22
C LYS A 67 -1.93 3.27 -15.47
N LEU A 68 -1.48 4.52 -15.39
CA LEU A 68 -0.77 5.18 -16.48
C LEU A 68 0.52 4.44 -16.82
N SER A 69 1.31 4.05 -15.82
CA SER A 69 2.54 3.30 -16.05
C SER A 69 2.30 1.91 -16.62
N ASN A 70 1.28 1.19 -16.13
CA ASN A 70 0.85 -0.09 -16.66
C ASN A 70 0.45 0.01 -18.14
N SER A 71 -0.30 1.06 -18.52
CA SER A 71 -0.73 1.27 -19.92
C SER A 71 0.42 1.50 -20.90
N ARG A 72 1.60 1.91 -20.42
CA ARG A 72 2.82 2.12 -21.23
C ARG A 72 3.63 0.84 -21.44
N LEU A 73 3.33 -0.23 -20.70
CA LEU A 73 3.96 -1.54 -20.90
C LEU A 73 3.43 -2.21 -22.17
N LYS A 74 4.18 -3.19 -22.67
CA LYS A 74 3.68 -4.06 -23.75
C LYS A 74 2.41 -4.76 -23.28
N ARG A 75 1.46 -4.95 -24.19
CA ARG A 75 0.11 -5.44 -23.87
C ARG A 75 0.09 -6.76 -23.09
N ASP A 76 1.03 -7.66 -23.35
CA ASP A 76 1.21 -8.96 -22.68
C ASP A 76 1.91 -8.86 -21.32
N GLU A 77 2.56 -7.73 -21.03
CA GLU A 77 3.18 -7.39 -19.74
C GLU A 77 2.26 -6.50 -18.88
N GLN A 78 1.07 -6.14 -19.36
CA GLN A 78 0.11 -5.34 -18.58
C GLN A 78 -0.60 -6.21 -17.55
N LEU A 79 -0.69 -5.71 -16.32
CA LEU A 79 -1.54 -6.31 -15.30
C LEU A 79 -3.00 -5.89 -15.49
N PRO A 80 -3.95 -6.78 -15.15
CA PRO A 80 -5.37 -6.44 -15.16
C PRO A 80 -5.68 -5.40 -14.07
N GLU A 81 -6.78 -4.67 -14.25
CA GLU A 81 -7.16 -3.57 -13.35
C GLU A 81 -7.36 -4.03 -11.89
N ASP A 82 -7.86 -5.24 -11.66
CA ASP A 82 -8.02 -5.78 -10.31
C ASP A 82 -6.68 -5.94 -9.60
N SER A 83 -5.63 -6.42 -10.30
CA SER A 83 -4.27 -6.47 -9.74
C SER A 83 -3.75 -5.09 -9.36
N LEU A 84 -3.96 -4.07 -10.21
CA LEU A 84 -3.52 -2.70 -9.92
C LEU A 84 -4.22 -2.12 -8.69
N VAL A 85 -5.53 -2.35 -8.58
CA VAL A 85 -6.33 -1.93 -7.42
C VAL A 85 -5.85 -2.62 -6.15
N ILE A 86 -5.64 -3.94 -6.19
CA ILE A 86 -5.15 -4.69 -5.02
C ILE A 86 -3.77 -4.22 -4.60
N THR A 87 -2.82 -4.04 -5.53
CA THR A 87 -1.48 -3.58 -5.17
C THR A 87 -1.48 -2.16 -4.63
N ALA A 88 -2.13 -1.21 -5.31
CA ALA A 88 -2.10 0.20 -4.88
C ALA A 88 -2.80 0.39 -3.54
N LEU A 89 -4.03 -0.14 -3.39
CA LEU A 89 -4.86 0.15 -2.22
C LEU A 89 -4.49 -0.66 -0.97
N CYS A 90 -3.72 -1.74 -1.11
CA CYS A 90 -3.47 -2.68 -0.01
C CYS A 90 -1.99 -2.79 0.39
N HIS A 91 -1.05 -2.21 -0.36
CA HIS A 91 0.38 -2.41 -0.10
C HIS A 91 0.81 -2.04 1.32
N ASP A 92 0.13 -1.06 1.92
CA ASP A 92 0.51 -0.43 3.18
C ASP A 92 -0.39 -0.81 4.37
N VAL A 93 -1.23 -1.85 4.20
CA VAL A 93 -2.12 -2.33 5.27
C VAL A 93 -1.37 -2.84 6.49
N CYS A 94 -0.06 -3.06 6.41
CA CYS A 94 0.84 -3.29 7.56
C CYS A 94 0.81 -2.14 8.59
N LYS A 95 0.43 -0.92 8.19
CA LYS A 95 0.35 0.24 9.09
C LYS A 95 -0.93 0.26 9.94
N GLU A 96 -1.88 -0.65 9.69
CA GLU A 96 -3.06 -0.83 10.54
C GLU A 96 -2.64 -1.10 12.00
N GLY A 97 -3.08 -0.23 12.91
CA GLY A 97 -2.74 -0.24 14.35
C GLY A 97 -1.31 0.19 14.68
N LEU A 98 -0.53 0.68 13.72
CA LEU A 98 0.88 1.04 13.92
C LEU A 98 1.05 2.40 14.60
N TYR A 99 0.23 3.39 14.25
CA TYR A 99 0.39 4.76 14.74
C TYR A 99 -0.64 5.08 15.81
N ILE A 100 -0.15 5.61 16.93
CA ILE A 100 -0.97 6.01 18.07
C ILE A 100 -0.75 7.49 18.38
N GLY A 101 -1.70 8.10 19.08
CA GLY A 101 -1.66 9.51 19.47
C GLY A 101 -2.60 10.38 18.64
N GLU A 102 -2.42 11.68 18.75
CA GLU A 102 -3.25 12.70 18.11
C GLU A 102 -2.50 13.42 16.98
N TYR A 103 -3.26 14.11 16.12
CA TYR A 103 -2.67 14.89 15.02
C TYR A 103 -1.60 15.86 15.52
N GLY A 104 -0.44 15.86 14.86
CA GLY A 104 0.74 16.63 15.24
C GLY A 104 1.64 15.95 16.28
N ASN A 105 1.20 14.86 16.93
CA ASN A 105 1.93 14.14 17.98
C ASN A 105 1.83 12.62 17.83
N TYR A 106 1.74 12.12 16.59
CA TYR A 106 1.74 10.68 16.32
C TYR A 106 3.07 10.03 16.70
N ARG A 107 3.00 8.81 17.23
CA ARG A 107 4.15 7.96 17.50
C ARG A 107 3.87 6.54 17.04
N THR A 108 4.94 5.83 16.73
CA THR A 108 4.88 4.40 16.40
C THR A 108 4.62 3.60 17.67
N LEU A 109 3.66 2.67 17.62
CA LEU A 109 3.38 1.74 18.71
C LEU A 109 4.55 0.77 18.87
N GLU A 110 5.17 0.78 20.05
CA GLU A 110 6.24 -0.15 20.40
C GLU A 110 5.74 -1.60 20.36
N GLY A 111 6.55 -2.50 19.79
CA GLY A 111 6.19 -3.92 19.65
C GLY A 111 5.19 -4.24 18.54
N HIS A 112 4.66 -3.25 17.81
CA HIS A 112 3.82 -3.52 16.64
C HIS A 112 4.60 -4.33 15.58
N PRO A 113 4.02 -5.39 14.98
CA PRO A 113 4.74 -6.27 14.03
C PRO A 113 5.34 -5.53 12.84
N ALA A 114 4.70 -4.47 12.37
CA ALA A 114 5.16 -3.66 11.23
C ALA A 114 6.53 -2.99 11.47
N ASN A 115 6.96 -2.85 12.73
CA ASN A 115 8.29 -2.33 13.07
C ASN A 115 9.43 -3.20 12.52
N ASN A 116 9.18 -4.49 12.28
CA ASN A 116 10.15 -5.44 11.74
C ASN A 116 9.72 -6.08 10.43
N LYS A 117 8.46 -5.92 10.04
CA LYS A 117 7.83 -6.60 8.89
C LYS A 117 6.89 -5.63 8.19
N HIS A 118 7.42 -4.79 7.33
CA HIS A 118 6.61 -3.78 6.67
C HIS A 118 5.79 -4.41 5.55
N SER A 119 6.46 -4.82 4.49
CA SER A 119 5.86 -5.35 3.28
C SER A 119 5.32 -6.77 3.50
N THR A 120 6.04 -7.60 4.27
CA THR A 120 5.60 -8.98 4.54
C THR A 120 4.33 -9.04 5.36
N LEU A 121 4.13 -8.12 6.32
CA LEU A 121 2.90 -8.07 7.12
C LEU A 121 1.69 -7.68 6.27
N SER A 122 1.84 -6.76 5.31
CA SER A 122 0.75 -6.45 4.36
C SER A 122 0.32 -7.70 3.60
N ILE A 123 1.28 -8.48 3.09
CA ILE A 123 1.01 -9.75 2.41
C ILE A 123 0.33 -10.76 3.35
N GLU A 124 0.81 -10.90 4.59
CA GLU A 124 0.21 -11.78 5.61
C GLU A 124 -1.23 -11.39 5.95
N ARG A 125 -1.53 -10.09 6.02
CA ARG A 125 -2.88 -9.55 6.29
C ARG A 125 -3.82 -9.78 5.10
N ILE A 126 -3.39 -9.45 3.89
CA ILE A 126 -4.22 -9.60 2.67
C ILE A 126 -4.55 -11.07 2.39
N LYS A 127 -3.55 -11.96 2.52
CA LYS A 127 -3.69 -13.38 2.17
C LYS A 127 -4.67 -14.17 3.04
N ARG A 128 -5.10 -13.63 4.18
CA ARG A 128 -6.18 -14.22 5.00
C ARG A 128 -7.52 -14.19 4.28
N TYR A 129 -7.68 -13.29 3.30
CA TYR A 129 -8.94 -13.05 2.61
C TYR A 129 -8.79 -13.23 1.09
N ILE A 130 -7.73 -12.67 0.50
CA ILE A 130 -7.57 -12.61 -0.96
C ILE A 130 -6.33 -13.39 -1.37
N ARG A 131 -6.49 -14.30 -2.33
CA ARG A 131 -5.35 -14.97 -2.96
C ARG A 131 -4.59 -13.98 -3.84
N LEU A 132 -3.36 -13.63 -3.47
CA LEU A 132 -2.47 -12.79 -4.28
C LEU A 132 -1.79 -13.59 -5.41
N THR A 133 -1.68 -13.00 -6.59
CA THR A 133 -0.79 -13.50 -7.65
C THR A 133 0.67 -13.30 -7.26
N ARG A 134 1.57 -13.96 -7.98
CA ARG A 134 3.01 -13.79 -7.74
C ARG A 134 3.46 -12.35 -7.98
N ILE A 135 2.94 -11.70 -9.03
CA ILE A 135 3.33 -10.32 -9.36
C ILE A 135 2.72 -9.34 -8.36
N GLU A 136 1.45 -9.50 -7.96
CA GLU A 136 0.85 -8.68 -6.90
C GLU A 136 1.66 -8.76 -5.60
N ARG A 137 2.05 -9.98 -5.20
CA ARG A 137 2.91 -10.20 -4.03
C ARG A 137 4.27 -9.54 -4.18
N ASP A 138 4.91 -9.64 -5.34
CA ASP A 138 6.22 -9.04 -5.57
C ASP A 138 6.10 -7.50 -5.52
N VAL A 139 5.11 -6.89 -6.17
CA VAL A 139 4.87 -5.44 -6.10
C VAL A 139 4.69 -4.97 -4.66
N ILE A 140 3.88 -5.67 -3.87
CA ILE A 140 3.67 -5.33 -2.44
C ILE A 140 4.94 -5.59 -1.62
N LEU A 141 5.64 -6.71 -1.84
CA LEU A 141 6.84 -7.04 -1.07
C LEU A 141 7.93 -5.97 -1.23
N TYR A 142 8.09 -5.47 -2.46
CA TYR A 142 9.22 -4.62 -2.85
C TYR A 142 8.85 -3.13 -2.98
N HIS A 143 7.68 -2.68 -2.50
CA HIS A 143 7.21 -1.30 -2.68
C HIS A 143 8.19 -0.25 -2.10
N MET A 144 8.86 -0.56 -1.00
CA MET A 144 9.90 0.31 -0.40
C MET A 144 11.22 0.37 -1.21
N GLY A 145 11.34 -0.38 -2.31
CA GLY A 145 12.52 -0.36 -3.17
C GLY A 145 13.82 -0.61 -2.41
N LEU A 146 14.83 0.26 -2.62
CA LEU A 146 16.13 0.17 -1.96
C LEU A 146 16.11 0.54 -0.47
N PHE A 147 15.11 1.29 0.01
CA PHE A 147 15.05 1.69 1.43
C PHE A 147 14.90 0.48 2.35
N SER A 148 14.13 -0.54 1.94
CA SER A 148 14.04 -1.76 2.74
C SER A 148 15.33 -2.58 2.71
N CYS A 149 16.16 -2.45 1.67
CA CYS A 149 17.44 -3.17 1.60
C CYS A 149 18.51 -2.66 2.58
N TYR A 150 18.43 -1.38 2.99
CA TYR A 150 19.53 -0.73 3.73
C TYR A 150 19.10 -0.06 5.05
N GLU A 151 17.82 0.26 5.22
CA GLU A 151 17.33 0.99 6.41
C GLU A 151 16.24 0.22 7.14
N TYR A 152 15.10 -0.01 6.48
CA TYR A 152 13.86 -0.41 7.14
C TYR A 152 13.50 -1.89 6.93
N GLY A 153 13.48 -2.67 8.00
CA GLY A 153 13.01 -4.05 8.01
C GLY A 153 13.96 -5.09 7.39
N MET A 154 14.82 -4.72 6.44
CA MET A 154 15.74 -5.65 5.73
C MET A 154 15.02 -6.92 5.26
N GLU A 155 13.81 -6.76 4.72
CA GLU A 155 12.92 -7.88 4.39
C GLU A 155 13.36 -8.67 3.16
N TYR A 156 14.25 -8.08 2.35
CA TYR A 156 14.79 -8.67 1.14
C TYR A 156 16.15 -8.06 0.78
N THR A 157 16.92 -8.76 -0.05
CA THR A 157 18.21 -8.28 -0.55
C THR A 157 18.05 -7.50 -1.86
N PRO A 158 19.04 -6.67 -2.25
CA PRO A 158 19.08 -6.09 -3.60
C PRO A 158 19.04 -7.14 -4.73
N GLU A 159 19.57 -8.34 -4.48
CA GLU A 159 19.52 -9.43 -5.46
C GLU A 159 18.09 -9.96 -5.64
N ASP A 160 17.32 -10.08 -4.56
CA ASP A 160 15.92 -10.49 -4.59
C ASP A 160 15.06 -9.46 -5.33
N LEU A 161 15.27 -8.17 -5.05
CA LEU A 161 14.64 -7.06 -5.75
C LEU A 161 14.97 -7.11 -7.25
N MET A 162 16.25 -7.25 -7.62
CA MET A 162 16.66 -7.39 -9.03
C MET A 162 15.95 -8.59 -9.71
N LYS A 163 15.87 -9.74 -9.04
CA LYS A 163 15.17 -10.92 -9.57
C LYS A 163 13.67 -10.66 -9.75
N ALA A 164 13.04 -9.85 -8.90
CA ALA A 164 11.64 -9.47 -9.03
C ALA A 164 11.40 -8.48 -10.18
N ILE A 165 12.28 -7.49 -10.34
CA ILE A 165 12.23 -6.53 -11.46
C ILE A 165 12.38 -7.26 -12.80
N LYS A 166 13.28 -8.24 -12.88
CA LYS A 166 13.42 -9.09 -14.08
C LYS A 166 12.17 -9.91 -14.40
N ARG A 167 11.30 -10.19 -13.42
CA ARG A 167 10.02 -10.86 -13.65
C ARG A 167 8.95 -9.90 -14.14
N HIS A 168 8.91 -8.69 -13.59
CA HIS A 168 7.91 -7.70 -13.97
C HIS A 168 8.40 -6.27 -13.70
N PRO A 169 8.37 -5.36 -14.69
CA PRO A 169 8.88 -4.00 -14.52
C PRO A 169 8.07 -3.17 -13.50
N LEU A 170 6.78 -3.46 -13.32
CA LEU A 170 5.95 -2.77 -12.30
C LEU A 170 6.50 -2.87 -10.87
N VAL A 171 7.36 -3.84 -10.56
CA VAL A 171 8.00 -3.91 -9.23
C VAL A 171 8.82 -2.65 -8.97
N GLN A 172 9.68 -2.24 -9.90
CA GLN A 172 10.47 -1.02 -9.77
C GLN A 172 9.62 0.24 -9.97
N ILE A 173 8.67 0.18 -10.90
CA ILE A 173 7.83 1.35 -11.21
C ILE A 173 6.92 1.71 -10.03
N PHE A 174 6.29 0.71 -9.41
CA PHE A 174 5.45 0.95 -8.22
C PHE A 174 6.27 1.52 -7.07
N ALA A 175 7.46 0.96 -6.81
CA ALA A 175 8.36 1.50 -5.80
C ALA A 175 8.77 2.96 -6.09
N ALA A 176 8.96 3.33 -7.35
CA ALA A 176 9.25 4.72 -7.72
C ALA A 176 8.03 5.64 -7.50
N ILE A 177 6.82 5.20 -7.87
CA ILE A 177 5.58 5.97 -7.67
C ILE A 177 5.32 6.19 -6.18
N ASP A 178 5.48 5.16 -5.36
CA ASP A 178 5.29 5.22 -3.91
C ASP A 178 6.27 6.21 -3.26
N MET A 179 7.55 6.12 -3.61
CA MET A 179 8.56 7.07 -3.14
C MET A 179 8.29 8.49 -3.65
N GLU A 180 7.87 8.65 -4.91
CA GLU A 180 7.48 9.97 -5.44
C GLU A 180 6.35 10.58 -4.62
N GLU A 181 5.26 9.84 -4.36
CA GLU A 181 4.12 10.30 -3.56
C GLU A 181 4.55 10.71 -2.13
N THR A 182 5.39 9.87 -1.52
CA THR A 182 5.99 10.10 -0.19
C THR A 182 6.84 11.37 -0.10
N HIS A 183 7.47 11.80 -1.20
CA HIS A 183 8.44 12.91 -1.20
C HIS A 183 7.94 14.19 -1.89
N TRP A 184 6.94 14.11 -2.77
CA TRP A 184 6.50 15.23 -3.62
C TRP A 184 5.69 16.29 -2.88
N GLN A 185 5.01 15.94 -1.77
CA GLN A 185 4.15 16.88 -1.02
C GLN A 185 4.73 17.33 0.32
N ARG A 186 6.06 17.48 0.41
CA ARG A 186 6.72 18.10 1.58
C ARG A 186 6.49 19.60 1.65
#